data_AF-A0A1A8GIS0-F1
#
_entry.id   AF-A0A1A8GIS0-F1
#
_cell.length_a   1.000
_cell.length_b   1.000
_cell.length_c   1.000
_cell.angle_alpha   90.00
_cell.angle_beta   90.00
_cell.angle_gamma   90.00
#
_symmetry.space_group_name_H-M   'P 1'
#
loop_
_entity.id
_entity.type
_entity.pdbx_description
1 polymer ?
#
loop_
_entity_poly.entity_id
_entity_poly.type
_entity_poly.pdbx_seq_one_letter_code
_entity_poly.pdbx_strand_id
1 'polypeptide(L)' 'CDPAAAAMVLLLCLGFLPTVATCPPHCLCASDIISCSGRNLSTMPFGLPSYATRLDLSHNSIGALRVDWVSQPFHRL' A
#
# COMPACT_ATOMS: atom_id res chain seq x y z
N CYS A 1 -19.74 23.57 -4.27
CA CYS A 1 -20.54 22.53 -4.97
C CYS A 1 -19.54 21.67 -5.73
N ASP A 2 -18.75 20.90 -4.98
CA ASP A 2 -17.70 20.09 -5.58
C ASP A 2 -18.34 18.81 -6.10
N PRO A 3 -18.42 18.60 -7.43
CA PRO A 3 -19.12 17.45 -8.00
C PRO A 3 -18.53 16.12 -7.51
N ALA A 4 -17.26 16.14 -7.06
CA ALA A 4 -16.58 15.02 -6.43
C ALA A 4 -17.21 14.60 -5.08
N ALA A 5 -17.71 15.54 -4.27
CA ALA A 5 -18.30 15.24 -2.97
C ALA A 5 -19.67 14.54 -3.12
N ALA A 6 -20.49 14.98 -4.07
CA ALA A 6 -21.80 14.37 -4.36
C ALA A 6 -21.65 12.94 -4.91
N ALA A 7 -20.67 12.72 -5.79
CA ALA A 7 -20.36 11.38 -6.33
C ALA A 7 -19.85 10.43 -5.24
N MET A 8 -19.01 10.92 -4.33
CA MET A 8 -18.49 10.13 -3.21
C MET A 8 -19.60 9.70 -2.24
N VAL A 9 -20.53 10.61 -1.93
CA VAL A 9 -21.71 10.30 -1.09
C VAL A 9 -22.61 9.26 -1.76
N LEU A 10 -22.86 9.36 -3.06
CA LEU A 10 -23.68 8.40 -3.80
C LEU A 10 -23.07 6.98 -3.78
N LEU A 11 -21.75 6.87 -3.93
CA LEU A 11 -21.02 5.60 -3.86
C LEU A 11 -21.13 4.94 -2.48
N LEU A 12 -21.01 5.74 -1.41
CA LEU A 12 -21.19 5.27 -0.03
C LEU A 12 -22.62 4.76 0.22
N CYS A 13 -23.64 5.46 -0.30
CA CYS A 13 -25.05 5.03 -0.20
C CYS A 13 -25.36 3.73 -0.96
N LEU A 14 -24.61 3.45 -2.02
CA LEU A 14 -24.73 2.22 -2.83
C LEU A 14 -23.89 1.06 -2.30
N GLY A 15 -23.21 1.22 -1.15
CA GLY A 15 -22.36 0.18 -0.57
C GLY A 15 -21.02 0.00 -1.29
N PHE A 16 -20.69 0.88 -2.24
CA PHE A 16 -19.37 0.92 -2.88
C PHE A 16 -18.40 1.69 -1.96
N LEU A 17 -17.83 0.97 -0.99
CA LEU A 17 -16.66 1.49 -0.29
C LEU A 17 -15.48 1.54 -1.27
N PRO A 18 -14.70 2.63 -1.31
CA PRO A 18 -13.42 2.61 -1.99
C PRO A 18 -12.61 1.45 -1.41
N THR A 19 -12.14 0.55 -2.26
CA THR A 19 -11.17 -0.48 -1.88
C THR A 19 -9.85 0.24 -1.58
N VAL A 20 -9.76 0.88 -0.41
CA VAL A 20 -8.50 1.34 0.13
C VAL A 20 -7.64 0.09 0.21
N ALA A 21 -6.53 0.06 -0.53
CA ALA A 21 -5.60 -1.05 -0.45
C ALA A 21 -5.24 -1.26 1.02
N THR A 22 -5.74 -2.36 1.57
CA THR A 22 -5.67 -2.66 2.99
C THR A 22 -4.21 -2.92 3.35
N CYS A 23 -3.83 -2.62 4.59
CA CYS A 23 -2.50 -2.97 5.10
C CYS A 23 -2.18 -4.44 4.78
N PRO A 24 -1.03 -4.74 4.17
CA PRO A 24 -0.68 -6.11 3.83
C PRO A 24 -0.72 -7.03 5.07
N PRO A 25 -1.10 -8.30 4.91
CA PRO A 25 -1.10 -9.24 6.02
C PRO A 25 0.31 -9.35 6.61
N HIS A 26 0.38 -9.46 7.94
CA HIS A 26 1.63 -9.51 8.70
C HIS A 26 2.46 -8.21 8.69
N CYS A 27 2.00 -7.12 8.10
CA CYS A 27 2.65 -5.81 8.18
C CYS A 27 1.91 -4.89 9.16
N LEU A 28 2.61 -3.88 9.68
CA LEU A 28 2.07 -2.79 10.48
C LEU A 28 2.02 -1.54 9.62
N CYS A 29 0.87 -0.88 9.58
CA CYS A 29 0.70 0.35 8.81
C CYS A 29 0.34 1.51 9.74
N ALA A 30 0.98 2.66 9.53
CA ALA A 30 0.72 3.88 10.27
C ALA A 30 0.88 5.08 9.32
N SER A 31 -0.20 5.84 9.11
CA SER A 31 -0.22 6.97 8.17
C SER A 31 0.22 6.55 6.76
N ASP A 32 1.45 6.88 6.37
CA ASP A 32 2.07 6.62 5.07
C ASP A 32 3.23 5.59 5.15
N ILE A 33 3.38 4.93 6.29
CA ILE A 33 4.44 3.96 6.56
C ILE A 33 3.87 2.55 6.61
N ILE A 34 4.53 1.62 5.93
CA ILE A 34 4.30 0.18 6.02
C ILE A 34 5.58 -0.47 6.57
N SER A 35 5.49 -1.16 7.71
CA SER A 35 6.59 -1.97 8.24
C SER A 35 6.23 -3.45 8.21
N CYS A 36 7.03 -4.21 7.48
CA CYS A 36 7.00 -5.67 7.37
C CYS A 36 8.31 -6.26 7.92
N SER A 37 8.91 -5.61 8.93
CA SER A 37 10.18 -6.04 9.50
C SER A 37 10.07 -7.42 10.17
N GLY A 38 11.06 -8.30 9.97
CA GLY A 38 11.14 -9.57 10.69
C GLY A 38 10.04 -10.58 10.33
N ARG A 39 9.47 -10.52 9.12
CA ARG A 39 8.35 -11.37 8.69
C ARG A 39 8.76 -12.60 7.88
N ASN A 40 10.05 -12.94 7.86
CA ASN A 40 10.61 -14.04 7.07
C ASN A 40 10.21 -13.98 5.58
N LEU A 41 10.10 -12.77 5.03
CA LEU A 41 9.82 -12.59 3.62
C LEU A 41 11.04 -13.03 2.81
N SER A 42 10.83 -13.97 1.87
CA SER A 42 11.86 -14.39 0.90
C SER A 42 11.70 -13.67 -0.45
N THR A 43 10.53 -13.04 -0.66
CA THR A 43 10.16 -12.33 -1.87
C THR A 43 9.56 -10.97 -1.49
N MET A 44 9.58 -10.06 -2.45
CA MET A 44 9.02 -8.73 -2.24
C MET A 44 7.48 -8.75 -2.20
N PRO A 45 6.83 -7.98 -1.31
CA PRO A 45 5.37 -7.90 -1.24
C PRO A 45 4.78 -7.17 -2.46
N PHE A 46 3.64 -7.64 -2.95
CA PHE A 46 2.88 -6.99 -4.03
C PHE A 46 1.63 -6.30 -3.49
N GLY A 47 1.06 -5.38 -4.29
CA GLY A 47 -0.19 -4.71 -3.91
C GLY A 47 -0.01 -3.73 -2.75
N LEU A 48 1.13 -3.03 -2.70
CA LEU A 48 1.34 -1.98 -1.73
C LEU A 48 0.32 -0.85 -1.95
N PRO A 49 -0.28 -0.29 -0.88
CA PRO A 49 -1.19 0.82 -1.01
C PRO A 49 -0.51 2.07 -1.60
N SER A 50 -1.24 2.78 -2.46
CA SER A 50 -0.77 4.01 -3.12
C SER A 50 -0.50 5.19 -2.17
N TYR A 51 -1.01 5.14 -0.93
CA TYR A 51 -0.73 6.15 0.08
C TYR A 51 0.66 5.98 0.71
N ALA A 52 1.28 4.81 0.56
CA ALA A 52 2.53 4.50 1.24
C ALA A 52 3.71 5.25 0.60
N THR A 53 4.45 5.99 1.42
CA THR A 53 5.68 6.70 1.04
C THR A 53 6.91 6.00 1.60
N ARG A 54 6.73 5.18 2.65
CA ARG A 54 7.81 4.45 3.33
C ARG A 54 7.44 2.98 3.49
N LEU A 55 8.37 2.12 3.11
CA LEU A 55 8.27 0.68 3.27
C LEU A 55 9.52 0.16 3.99
N ASP A 56 9.32 -0.52 5.10
CA ASP A 56 10.38 -1.18 5.87
C ASP A 56 10.28 -2.71 5.70
N LEU A 57 11.31 -3.28 5.09
CA LEU A 57 11.48 -4.72 4.87
C LEU A 57 12.71 -5.28 5.61
N SER A 58 13.20 -4.57 6.63
CA SER A 58 14.36 -4.98 7.42
C SER A 58 14.18 -6.37 8.07
N HIS A 59 15.28 -7.04 8.37
CA HIS A 59 15.28 -8.34 9.06
C HIS A 59 14.47 -9.45 8.35
N ASN A 60 14.39 -9.41 7.02
CA ASN A 60 13.80 -10.47 6.18
C ASN A 60 14.89 -11.27 5.45
N SER A 61 14.48 -12.31 4.71
CA SER A 61 15.35 -13.21 3.95
C SER A 61 15.32 -12.94 2.44
N ILE A 62 15.19 -11.66 2.06
CA ILE A 62 15.08 -11.24 0.66
C ILE A 62 16.50 -11.26 0.04
N GLY A 63 16.76 -12.27 -0.79
CA GLY A 63 18.08 -12.48 -1.40
C GLY A 63 18.30 -11.75 -2.73
N ALA A 64 17.23 -11.33 -3.41
CA ALA A 64 17.31 -10.66 -4.70
C ALA A 64 16.18 -9.65 -4.89
N LEU A 65 16.50 -8.52 -5.53
CA LEU A 65 15.56 -7.48 -5.94
C LEU A 65 15.25 -7.64 -7.43
N ARG A 66 13.95 -7.70 -7.75
CA ARG A 66 13.50 -7.67 -9.15
C ARG A 66 13.42 -6.22 -9.61
N VAL A 67 14.00 -5.92 -10.78
CA VAL A 67 14.06 -4.55 -11.34
C VAL A 67 12.67 -3.95 -11.52
N ASP A 68 11.69 -4.78 -11.87
CA ASP A 68 10.32 -4.37 -12.12
C ASP A 68 9.45 -4.26 -10.86
N TRP A 69 9.93 -4.72 -9.70
CA TRP A 69 9.12 -4.68 -8.48
C TRP A 69 8.84 -3.25 -7.99
N VAL A 70 9.76 -2.31 -8.26
CA VAL A 70 9.65 -0.90 -7.88
C VAL A 70 8.91 -0.06 -8.94
N SER A 71 8.40 -0.67 -10.01
CA SER A 71 7.87 0.04 -11.19
C SER A 71 6.59 0.85 -10.96
N GLN A 72 6.04 0.86 -9.75
CA GLN A 72 5.03 1.86 -9.39
C GLN A 72 5.75 3.19 -9.15
N PRO A 73 5.29 4.30 -9.75
CA PRO A 73 6.00 5.55 -9.65
C PRO A 73 5.98 6.02 -8.19
N PHE A 74 7.13 5.94 -7.53
CA PHE A 74 7.45 6.72 -6.34
C PHE A 74 7.56 8.21 -6.71
N HIS A 75 6.53 8.78 -7.33
CA HIS A 75 6.53 10.16 -7.83
C HIS A 75 6.48 11.22 -6.71
N ARG A 76 6.75 10.83 -5.46
CA ARG A 76 6.76 11.68 -4.26
C ARG A 76 7.82 11.24 -3.22
N LEU A 77 9.03 10.94 -3.69
CA LEU A 77 10.24 10.97 -2.86
C LEU A 77 11.08 12.20 -3.24
#